data_AF-A0A918TPY1-F1
#
_entry.id   AF-A0A918TPY1-F1
#
_cell.length_a   1.000
_cell.length_b   1.000
_cell.length_c   1.000
_cell.angle_alpha   90.00
_cell.angle_beta   90.00
_cell.angle_gamma   90.00
#
_symmetry.space_group_name_H-M   'P 1'
#
loop_
_entity.id
_entity.type
_entity.pdbx_description
1 polymer ?
#
loop_
_entity_poly.entity_id
_entity_poly.type
_entity_poly.pdbx_seq_one_letter_code
_entity_poly.pdbx_strand_id
1 'polypeptide(L)'
;MQWPDFKLESLAMRLFAMTLLPVLAIAQPALAQSCADPAAIAAARSGLESNYQDILSDISCDAPTLPAHQILCNDPLLWEMEVLNTWAWVYATENATGQETDHGNPPRDTDVIARRDACTDVACLCDVLIEKTNESLGGMSPYPQ
;
A
#
# COMPACT_ATOMS: atom_id res chain seq x y z
N MET A 1 -9.31 76.51 -45.95
CA MET A 1 -9.61 75.40 -46.88
C MET A 1 -8.33 75.12 -47.63
N GLN A 2 -8.00 73.83 -47.85
CA GLN A 2 -6.74 73.28 -48.39
C GLN A 2 -5.70 72.89 -47.32
N TRP A 3 -5.76 71.62 -46.93
CA TRP A 3 -4.67 70.86 -46.31
C TRP A 3 -4.40 69.67 -47.23
N PRO A 4 -3.15 69.41 -47.65
CA PRO A 4 -2.87 68.31 -48.55
C PRO A 4 -2.24 67.09 -47.84
N ASP A 5 -2.37 65.99 -48.56
CA ASP A 5 -1.50 64.82 -48.65
C ASP A 5 -1.60 63.68 -47.61
N PHE A 6 -2.35 62.68 -48.08
CA PHE A 6 -2.19 61.25 -47.84
C PHE A 6 -0.72 60.79 -47.85
N LYS A 7 -0.37 59.96 -46.86
CA LYS A 7 0.67 58.94 -47.01
C LYS A 7 0.10 57.58 -46.59
N LEU A 8 -0.11 56.72 -47.58
CA LEU A 8 -0.17 55.27 -47.42
C LEU A 8 1.27 54.74 -47.42
N GLU A 9 1.77 54.33 -46.26
CA GLU A 9 2.94 53.46 -46.06
C GLU A 9 2.66 52.72 -44.75
N SER A 10 2.86 51.43 -44.54
CA SER A 10 3.38 50.33 -45.31
C SER A 10 2.97 49.07 -44.54
N LEU A 11 2.71 47.98 -45.24
CA LEU A 11 2.45 46.67 -44.63
C LEU A 11 3.64 46.28 -43.73
N ALA A 12 3.40 46.19 -42.42
CA ALA A 12 4.29 45.51 -41.49
C ALA A 12 3.55 44.32 -40.89
N MET A 13 3.55 43.25 -41.67
CA MET A 13 3.25 41.87 -41.28
C MET A 13 4.09 41.51 -40.04
N ARG A 14 3.51 41.65 -38.84
CA ARG A 14 4.15 41.19 -37.61
C ARG A 14 3.89 39.70 -37.46
N LEU A 15 4.96 38.93 -37.74
CA LEU A 15 5.13 37.53 -37.42
C LEU A 15 4.52 37.19 -36.06
N PHE A 16 3.55 36.26 -36.05
CA PHE A 16 3.16 35.51 -34.86
C PHE A 16 4.32 34.57 -34.50
N ALA A 17 5.20 34.99 -33.58
CA ALA A 17 6.20 34.13 -32.99
C ALA A 17 5.50 33.17 -32.02
N MET A 18 5.11 32.00 -32.53
CA MET A 18 4.56 30.89 -31.75
C MET A 18 5.73 30.24 -30.99
N THR A 19 6.04 30.77 -29.82
CA THR A 19 6.98 30.16 -28.87
C THR A 19 6.38 28.86 -28.34
N LEU A 20 6.78 27.73 -28.92
CA LEU A 20 6.63 26.41 -28.30
C LEU A 20 7.46 26.42 -27.00
N LEU A 21 6.78 26.47 -25.84
CA LEU A 21 7.39 26.11 -24.57
C LEU A 21 7.54 24.58 -24.53
N PRO A 22 8.76 24.03 -24.41
CA PRO A 22 8.92 22.63 -24.06
C PRO A 22 8.46 22.47 -22.60
N VAL A 23 7.32 21.83 -22.41
CA VAL A 23 6.90 21.35 -21.09
C VAL A 23 7.89 20.26 -20.69
N LEU A 24 8.89 20.63 -19.90
CA LEU A 24 9.68 19.69 -19.12
C LEU A 24 8.72 18.99 -18.15
N ALA A 25 8.22 17.83 -18.56
CA ALA A 25 7.56 16.91 -17.67
C ALA A 25 8.61 16.44 -16.65
N ILE A 26 8.63 17.12 -15.50
CA ILE A 26 9.37 16.65 -14.33
C ILE A 26 8.65 15.36 -13.94
N ALA A 27 9.25 14.22 -14.28
CA ALA A 27 8.84 12.94 -13.72
C ALA A 27 9.00 13.08 -12.21
N GLN A 28 7.89 13.31 -11.50
CA GLN A 28 7.91 13.26 -10.05
C GLN A 28 8.35 11.85 -9.66
N PRO A 29 9.35 11.70 -8.79
CA PRO A 29 9.63 10.38 -8.24
C PRO A 29 8.34 9.89 -7.61
N ALA A 30 7.84 8.75 -8.08
CA ALA A 30 6.77 8.05 -7.38
C ALA A 30 7.34 7.73 -6.00
N LEU A 31 6.97 8.52 -5.00
CA LEU A 31 7.17 8.15 -3.61
C LEU A 31 6.49 6.79 -3.49
N ALA A 32 7.22 5.75 -3.11
CA ALA A 32 6.63 4.48 -2.78
C ALA A 32 5.49 4.78 -1.79
N GLN A 33 4.25 4.59 -2.23
CA GLN A 33 3.08 4.84 -1.41
C GLN A 33 3.10 3.75 -0.33
N SER A 34 3.68 4.10 0.81
CA SER A 34 3.58 3.31 2.03
C SER A 34 2.10 3.22 2.37
N CYS A 35 1.51 2.02 2.29
CA CYS A 35 0.09 1.83 2.56
C CYS A 35 -0.25 1.84 4.06
N ALA A 36 0.77 1.92 4.92
CA ALA A 36 0.63 2.02 6.37
C ALA A 36 1.80 2.79 6.98
N ASP A 37 1.63 3.22 8.25
CA ASP A 37 2.71 3.75 9.07
C ASP A 37 3.47 2.60 9.75
N PRO A 38 4.78 2.41 9.46
CA PRO A 38 5.59 1.36 10.09
C PRO A 38 5.60 1.45 11.62
N ALA A 39 5.55 2.66 12.20
CA ALA A 39 5.56 2.83 13.66
C ALA A 39 4.25 2.35 14.29
N ALA A 40 3.12 2.57 13.62
CA ALA A 40 1.82 2.09 14.08
C ALA A 40 1.73 0.56 14.03
N ILE A 41 2.25 -0.06 12.97
CA ILE A 41 2.33 -1.53 12.87
C ILE A 41 3.21 -2.11 13.99
N ALA A 42 4.40 -1.54 14.20
CA ALA A 42 5.30 -1.98 15.26
C ALA A 42 4.66 -1.88 16.65
N ALA A 43 3.92 -0.79 16.92
CA ALA A 43 3.20 -0.62 18.17
C ALA A 43 2.08 -1.67 18.35
N ALA A 44 1.31 -1.95 17.30
CA ALA A 44 0.27 -2.98 17.33
C ALA A 44 0.88 -4.39 17.56
N ARG A 45 1.98 -4.72 16.87
CA ARG A 45 2.71 -5.97 17.08
C ARG A 45 3.22 -6.11 18.51
N SER A 46 3.82 -5.06 19.06
CA SER A 46 4.32 -5.06 20.45
C SER A 46 3.21 -5.35 21.47
N GLY A 47 1.98 -4.90 21.19
CA GLY A 47 0.81 -5.20 22.02
C GLY A 47 0.39 -6.68 22.03
N LEU A 48 0.75 -7.44 20.99
CA LEU A 48 0.41 -8.85 20.80
C LEU A 48 1.60 -9.80 21.07
N GLU A 49 2.82 -9.28 20.98
CA GLU A 49 4.08 -10.04 20.96
C GLU A 49 4.22 -11.03 22.12
N SER A 50 3.84 -10.63 23.35
CA SER A 50 4.00 -11.49 24.53
C SER A 50 3.23 -12.81 24.45
N ASN A 51 2.13 -12.84 23.68
CA ASN A 51 1.26 -14.00 23.56
C ASN A 51 1.37 -14.70 22.20
N TYR A 52 1.75 -13.98 21.14
CA TYR A 52 1.59 -14.47 19.77
C TYR A 52 2.88 -14.56 18.95
N GLN A 53 4.03 -14.17 19.50
CA GLN A 53 5.30 -14.15 18.75
C GLN A 53 5.78 -15.52 18.25
N ASP A 54 5.30 -16.62 18.85
CA ASP A 54 5.62 -18.00 18.48
C ASP A 54 4.81 -18.49 17.27
N ILE A 55 3.76 -17.76 16.88
CA ILE A 55 2.98 -18.05 15.69
C ILE A 55 3.76 -17.61 14.44
N LEU A 56 4.01 -18.59 13.58
CA LEU A 56 4.68 -18.38 12.30
C LEU A 56 3.68 -18.11 11.17
N SER A 57 4.10 -17.23 10.25
CA SER A 57 3.46 -17.08 8.94
C SER A 57 3.36 -18.42 8.21
N ASP A 58 2.31 -18.60 7.41
CA ASP A 58 2.19 -19.74 6.50
C ASP A 58 3.10 -19.61 5.25
N ILE A 59 3.74 -18.44 5.07
CA ILE A 59 4.64 -18.15 3.96
C ILE A 59 6.09 -18.46 4.34
N SER A 60 6.79 -19.16 3.44
CA SER A 60 8.26 -19.33 3.50
C SER A 60 8.94 -18.43 2.47
N CYS A 61 9.91 -17.63 2.94
CA CYS A 61 10.68 -16.72 2.10
C CYS A 61 11.97 -17.31 1.52
N ASP A 62 12.25 -18.60 1.73
CA ASP A 62 13.47 -19.23 1.23
C ASP A 62 13.46 -19.38 -0.30
N ALA A 63 12.30 -19.67 -0.89
CA ALA A 63 12.11 -19.81 -2.34
C ALA A 63 10.63 -19.60 -2.76
N PRO A 64 10.06 -18.39 -2.61
CA PRO A 64 8.65 -18.13 -2.89
C PRO A 64 8.35 -18.28 -4.39
N THR A 65 7.35 -19.11 -4.72
CA THR A 65 6.92 -19.34 -6.11
C THR A 65 5.70 -18.52 -6.50
N LEU A 66 4.89 -18.10 -5.54
CA LEU A 66 3.73 -17.24 -5.77
C LEU A 66 4.17 -15.77 -5.88
N PRO A 67 3.65 -15.00 -6.86
CA PRO A 67 3.97 -13.58 -7.01
C PRO A 67 3.71 -12.76 -5.73
N ALA A 68 2.58 -13.00 -5.07
CA ALA A 68 2.26 -12.38 -3.79
C ALA A 68 3.34 -12.61 -2.72
N HIS A 69 3.80 -13.85 -2.57
CA HIS A 69 4.83 -14.20 -1.59
C HIS A 69 6.17 -13.57 -1.94
N GLN A 70 6.51 -13.50 -3.23
CA GLN A 70 7.71 -12.79 -3.69
C GLN A 70 7.66 -11.31 -3.31
N ILE A 71 6.51 -10.65 -3.43
CA ILE A 71 6.35 -9.25 -3.02
C ILE A 71 6.47 -9.14 -1.49
N LEU A 72 5.72 -9.93 -0.73
CA LEU A 72 5.75 -9.92 0.74
C LEU A 72 7.15 -10.15 1.30
N CYS A 73 7.89 -11.14 0.76
CA CYS A 73 9.23 -11.47 1.22
C CYS A 73 10.31 -10.44 0.85
N ASN A 74 10.05 -9.56 -0.12
CA ASN A 74 11.00 -8.51 -0.55
C ASN A 74 10.63 -7.11 -0.06
N ASP A 75 9.46 -6.94 0.56
CA ASP A 75 9.00 -5.68 1.15
C ASP A 75 8.87 -5.84 2.67
N PRO A 76 9.82 -5.29 3.46
CA PRO A 76 9.80 -5.43 4.91
C PRO A 76 8.53 -4.87 5.55
N LEU A 77 7.94 -3.80 5.01
CA LEU A 77 6.72 -3.24 5.59
C LEU A 77 5.55 -4.19 5.38
N LEU A 78 5.38 -4.69 4.16
CA LEU A 78 4.32 -5.67 3.88
C LEU A 78 4.51 -6.97 4.66
N TRP A 79 5.75 -7.41 4.88
CA TRP A 79 6.03 -8.55 5.75
C TRP A 79 5.56 -8.31 7.19
N GLU A 80 5.86 -7.14 7.74
CA GLU A 80 5.40 -6.75 9.09
C GLU A 80 3.87 -6.69 9.18
N MET A 81 3.20 -6.22 8.12
CA MET A 81 1.74 -6.23 8.01
C MET A 81 1.18 -7.65 7.94
N GLU A 82 1.82 -8.56 7.20
CA GLU A 82 1.43 -9.97 7.11
C GLU A 82 1.53 -10.67 8.46
N VAL A 83 2.64 -10.47 9.18
CA VAL A 83 2.83 -11.08 10.50
C VAL A 83 1.79 -10.56 11.48
N LEU A 84 1.54 -9.24 11.49
CA LEU A 84 0.49 -8.64 12.31
C LEU A 84 -0.89 -9.23 11.96
N ASN A 85 -1.23 -9.37 10.68
CA ASN A 85 -2.48 -9.97 10.23
C ASN A 85 -2.63 -11.42 10.74
N THR A 86 -1.56 -12.21 10.66
CA THR A 86 -1.54 -13.59 11.16
C THR A 86 -1.79 -13.65 12.68
N TRP A 87 -1.13 -12.80 13.47
CA TRP A 87 -1.36 -12.72 14.92
C TRP A 87 -2.76 -12.21 15.26
N ALA A 88 -3.23 -11.21 14.52
CA ALA A 88 -4.56 -10.63 14.70
C ALA A 88 -5.68 -11.67 14.49
N TRP A 89 -5.55 -12.52 13.48
CA TRP A 89 -6.53 -13.58 13.20
C TRP A 89 -6.60 -14.61 14.36
N VAL A 90 -5.45 -15.03 14.87
CA VAL A 90 -5.41 -15.97 15.99
C VAL A 90 -5.99 -15.32 17.25
N TYR A 91 -5.57 -14.08 17.57
CA TYR A 91 -6.17 -13.29 18.64
C TYR A 91 -7.70 -13.23 18.53
N ALA A 92 -8.25 -12.90 17.35
CA ALA A 92 -9.68 -12.81 17.14
C ALA A 92 -10.38 -14.16 17.35
N THR A 93 -9.77 -15.25 16.87
CA THR A 93 -10.30 -16.61 17.02
C THR A 93 -10.35 -17.03 18.48
N GLU A 94 -9.30 -16.78 19.24
CA GLU A 94 -9.24 -17.12 20.66
C GLU A 94 -10.23 -16.31 21.49
N ASN A 95 -10.38 -15.01 21.21
CA ASN A 95 -11.37 -14.17 21.88
C ASN A 95 -12.81 -14.58 21.53
N ALA A 96 -13.07 -14.99 20.28
CA ALA A 96 -14.39 -15.44 19.86
C ALA A 96 -14.79 -16.78 20.50
N THR A 97 -13.82 -17.67 20.72
CA THR A 97 -14.06 -19.03 21.24
C THR A 97 -13.85 -19.16 22.75
N GLY A 98 -13.08 -18.24 23.36
CA GLY A 98 -12.63 -18.32 24.74
C GLY A 98 -11.62 -19.44 24.99
N GLN A 99 -10.95 -19.92 23.95
CA GLN A 99 -9.99 -21.04 24.00
C GLN A 99 -8.69 -20.63 23.31
N GLU A 100 -7.56 -21.00 23.91
CA GLU A 100 -6.24 -20.86 23.29
C GLU A 100 -6.11 -21.87 22.14
N THR A 101 -5.52 -21.43 21.04
CA THR A 101 -5.29 -22.24 19.85
C THR A 101 -3.95 -22.99 19.95
N ASP A 102 -3.75 -24.00 19.09
CA ASP A 102 -2.42 -24.59 18.94
C ASP A 102 -1.54 -23.65 18.11
N HIS A 103 -0.67 -22.85 18.75
CA HIS A 103 0.21 -21.90 18.06
C HIS A 103 1.24 -22.58 17.12
N GLY A 104 1.52 -23.88 17.31
CA GLY A 104 2.34 -24.65 16.38
C GLY A 104 1.60 -25.02 15.09
N ASN A 105 0.26 -25.00 15.12
CA ASN A 105 -0.62 -25.24 13.98
C ASN A 105 -1.90 -24.39 14.10
N PRO A 106 -1.79 -23.07 14.02
CA PRO A 106 -2.89 -22.17 14.34
C PRO A 106 -3.97 -22.26 13.26
N PRO A 107 -5.23 -21.93 13.59
CA PRO A 107 -6.29 -21.85 12.60
C PRO A 107 -5.89 -20.86 11.49
N ARG A 108 -6.15 -21.23 10.24
CA ARG A 108 -5.82 -20.42 9.07
C ARG A 108 -7.10 -19.84 8.47
N ASP A 109 -7.10 -18.55 8.19
CA ASP A 109 -8.16 -17.92 7.39
C ASP A 109 -7.93 -18.25 5.90
N THR A 110 -8.59 -19.30 5.44
CA THR A 110 -8.42 -19.80 4.06
C THR A 110 -8.88 -18.80 3.00
N ASP A 111 -9.86 -17.95 3.32
CA ASP A 111 -10.39 -16.97 2.37
C ASP A 111 -9.42 -15.80 2.19
N VAL A 112 -8.82 -15.34 3.28
CA VAL A 112 -7.76 -14.30 3.25
C VAL A 112 -6.51 -14.82 2.57
N ILE A 113 -6.09 -16.06 2.86
CA ILE A 113 -4.95 -16.70 2.18
C ILE A 113 -5.20 -16.74 0.66
N ALA A 114 -6.38 -17.20 0.23
CA ALA A 114 -6.72 -17.26 -1.19
C ALA A 114 -6.71 -15.88 -1.87
N ARG A 115 -7.25 -14.85 -1.20
CA ARG A 115 -7.23 -13.46 -1.70
C ARG A 115 -5.83 -12.89 -1.78
N ARG A 116 -5.03 -13.04 -0.72
CA ARG A 116 -3.63 -12.60 -0.64
C ARG A 116 -2.79 -13.24 -1.73
N ASP A 117 -2.91 -14.55 -1.89
CA ASP A 117 -2.12 -15.33 -2.84
C ASP A 117 -2.49 -15.03 -4.30
N ALA A 118 -3.70 -14.51 -4.55
CA ALA A 118 -4.14 -14.02 -5.85
C ALA A 118 -3.61 -12.63 -6.21
N CYS A 119 -3.03 -11.88 -5.26
CA CYS A 119 -2.50 -10.55 -5.51
C CYS A 119 -1.25 -10.58 -6.41
N THR A 120 -1.15 -9.60 -7.31
CA THR A 120 -0.01 -9.44 -8.23
C THR A 120 0.77 -8.15 -8.02
N ASP A 121 0.36 -7.31 -7.06
CA ASP A 121 1.00 -6.04 -6.76
C ASP A 121 0.86 -5.67 -5.27
N VAL A 122 1.60 -4.63 -4.87
CA VAL A 122 1.63 -4.10 -3.51
C VAL A 122 0.27 -3.55 -3.07
N ALA A 123 -0.48 -2.91 -3.96
CA ALA A 123 -1.74 -2.28 -3.61
C ALA A 123 -2.79 -3.32 -3.19
N CYS A 124 -2.91 -4.41 -3.96
CA CYS A 124 -3.78 -5.54 -3.61
C CYS A 124 -3.41 -6.16 -2.26
N LEU A 125 -2.10 -6.37 -2.00
CA LEU A 125 -1.64 -6.92 -0.73
C LEU A 125 -1.96 -6.02 0.45
N CYS A 126 -1.74 -4.72 0.30
CA CYS A 126 -2.12 -3.73 1.31
C CYS A 126 -3.61 -3.78 1.62
N ASP A 127 -4.48 -3.75 0.60
CA ASP A 127 -5.93 -3.78 0.78
C ASP A 127 -6.37 -5.05 1.53
N VAL A 128 -5.87 -6.22 1.14
CA VAL A 128 -6.21 -7.50 1.80
C VAL A 128 -5.75 -7.54 3.25
N LEU A 129 -4.51 -7.13 3.53
CA LEU A 129 -3.95 -7.17 4.90
C LEU A 129 -4.61 -6.13 5.81
N ILE A 130 -4.90 -4.93 5.30
CA ILE A 130 -5.58 -3.86 6.06
C ILE A 130 -7.00 -4.27 6.41
N GLU A 131 -7.79 -4.68 5.42
CA GLU A 131 -9.18 -5.10 5.61
C GLU A 131 -9.26 -6.19 6.67
N LYS A 132 -8.43 -7.24 6.54
CA LYS A 132 -8.53 -8.37 7.47
C LYS A 132 -8.03 -8.05 8.87
N THR A 133 -6.97 -7.26 8.99
CA THR A 133 -6.48 -6.83 10.31
C THR A 133 -7.52 -5.96 11.02
N ASN A 134 -8.22 -5.09 10.29
CA ASN A 134 -9.34 -4.29 10.82
C ASN A 134 -10.49 -5.18 11.32
N GLU A 135 -10.90 -6.18 10.55
CA GLU A 135 -11.93 -7.13 10.98
C GLU A 135 -11.54 -7.88 12.28
N SER A 136 -10.26 -8.22 12.41
CA SER A 136 -9.76 -9.06 13.49
C SER A 136 -9.48 -8.28 14.78
N LEU A 137 -8.90 -7.08 14.67
CA LEU A 137 -8.52 -6.25 15.81
C LEU A 137 -9.55 -5.16 16.15
N GLY A 138 -10.45 -4.82 15.22
CA GLY A 138 -11.38 -3.70 15.36
C GLY A 138 -10.66 -2.41 15.76
N GLY A 139 -11.07 -1.81 16.87
CA GLY A 139 -10.50 -0.55 17.38
C GLY A 139 -9.04 -0.63 17.85
N MET A 140 -8.43 -1.81 17.89
CA MET A 140 -6.99 -1.99 18.17
C MET A 140 -6.13 -2.02 16.90
N SER A 141 -6.76 -2.06 15.72
CA SER A 141 -6.03 -2.06 14.45
C SER A 141 -5.26 -0.74 14.25
N PRO A 142 -4.04 -0.77 13.69
CA PRO A 142 -3.28 0.44 13.39
C PRO A 142 -3.75 1.16 12.13
N TYR A 143 -4.72 0.61 11.39
CA TYR A 143 -5.16 1.15 10.10
C TYR A 143 -6.45 1.99 10.21
N PRO A 144 -6.71 2.88 9.24
CA PRO A 144 -8.00 3.56 9.12
C PRO A 144 -9.17 2.57 9.07
N GLN A 145 -10.29 2.95 9.70
CA GLN A 145 -11.54 2.17 9.79
C GLN A 145 -12.62 2.73 8.88
#